data_AF-A0A8J3DHR3-F1
#
_entry.id   AF-A0A8J3DHR3-F1
#
_cell.length_a   1.000
_cell.length_b   1.000
_cell.length_c   1.000
_cell.angle_alpha   90.00
_cell.angle_beta   90.00
_cell.angle_gamma   90.00
#
_symmetry.space_group_name_H-M   'P 1'
#
loop_
_entity.id
_entity.type
_entity.pdbx_description
1 polymer ?
#
loop_
_entity_poly.entity_id
_entity_poly.type
_entity_poly.pdbx_seq_one_letter_code
_entity_poly.pdbx_strand_id
1 'polypeptide(L)'
;MKPRNLRHRLEKSAKLLVVVQKHLPEVQCQFADDKGENGHLMVRLPLGGDPEKLGAELESRGFRFTRARSPWLGAEIFRGTREDQPKVIIEVEIPANRLSRGPEVTEQAYSFKSK
;
A
#
# COMPACT_ATOMS: atom_id res chain seq x y z
N MET A 1 0.35 10.06 -23.71
CA MET A 1 -0.66 10.46 -22.69
C MET A 1 -0.91 11.96 -22.82
N LYS A 2 -2.15 12.45 -22.68
CA LYS A 2 -2.41 13.90 -22.75
C LYS A 2 -1.82 14.61 -21.51
N PRO A 3 -1.14 15.77 -21.64
CA PRO A 3 -0.50 16.47 -20.52
C PRO A 3 -1.43 16.77 -19.34
N ARG A 4 -2.71 17.08 -19.62
CA ARG A 4 -3.74 17.32 -18.61
C ARG A 4 -3.99 16.10 -17.70
N ASN A 5 -3.99 14.91 -18.28
CA ASN A 5 -4.25 13.67 -17.53
C ASN A 5 -3.03 13.31 -16.66
N LEU A 6 -1.82 13.56 -17.17
CA LEU A 6 -0.58 13.38 -16.41
C LEU A 6 -0.58 14.28 -15.17
N ARG A 7 -0.86 15.57 -15.35
CA ARG A 7 -0.95 16.53 -14.24
C ARG A 7 -1.93 16.05 -13.16
N HIS A 8 -3.12 15.62 -13.56
CA HIS A 8 -4.14 15.19 -12.62
C HIS A 8 -3.74 13.93 -11.84
N ARG A 9 -3.09 12.96 -12.51
CA ARG A 9 -2.55 11.76 -11.86
C ARG A 9 -1.43 12.08 -10.87
N LEU A 10 -0.51 12.95 -11.25
CA LEU A 10 0.58 13.39 -10.36
C LEU A 10 0.03 14.13 -9.14
N GLU A 11 -0.97 14.99 -9.32
CA GLU A 11 -1.60 15.71 -8.21
C GLU A 11 -2.26 14.77 -7.19
N LYS A 12 -2.98 13.75 -7.66
CA LYS A 12 -3.57 12.71 -6.80
C LYS A 12 -2.50 11.95 -6.01
N SER A 13 -1.42 11.58 -6.69
CA SER A 13 -0.30 10.85 -6.11
C SER A 13 0.43 11.68 -5.07
N ALA A 14 0.65 12.97 -5.34
CA ALA A 14 1.25 13.90 -4.39
C ALA A 14 0.39 14.08 -3.12
N LYS A 15 -0.94 14.24 -3.28
CA LYS A 15 -1.86 14.33 -2.13
C LYS A 15 -1.82 13.05 -1.28
N LEU A 16 -1.74 11.90 -1.92
CA LEU A 16 -1.64 10.61 -1.24
C LEU A 16 -0.29 10.46 -0.50
N LEU A 17 0.81 10.86 -1.11
CA LEU A 17 2.14 10.88 -0.50
C LEU A 17 2.16 11.73 0.78
N VAL A 18 1.50 12.89 0.79
CA VAL A 18 1.39 13.72 2.00
C VAL A 18 0.72 12.96 3.16
N VAL A 19 -0.30 12.15 2.87
CA VAL A 19 -0.98 11.32 3.88
C VAL A 19 -0.04 10.24 4.41
N VAL A 20 0.71 9.59 3.52
CA VAL A 20 1.69 8.57 3.92
C VAL A 20 2.75 9.19 4.83
N GLN A 21 3.37 10.29 4.39
CA GLN A 21 4.45 10.97 5.11
C GLN A 21 3.99 11.59 6.44
N LYS A 22 2.70 11.92 6.59
CA LYS A 22 2.12 12.34 7.88
C LYS A 22 2.21 11.24 8.95
N HIS A 23 2.02 9.97 8.57
CA HIS A 23 2.05 8.84 9.49
C HIS A 23 3.40 8.13 9.55
N LEU A 24 4.12 8.14 8.43
CA LEU A 24 5.34 7.38 8.19
C LEU A 24 6.37 8.26 7.48
N PRO A 25 6.93 9.27 8.17
CA PRO A 25 7.80 10.28 7.57
C PRO A 25 9.16 9.74 7.09
N GLU A 26 9.61 8.63 7.65
CA GLU A 26 10.91 8.02 7.33
C GLU A 26 10.81 6.94 6.25
N VAL A 27 9.59 6.64 5.78
CA VAL A 27 9.34 5.56 4.84
C VAL A 27 9.57 6.02 3.40
N GLN A 28 10.45 5.30 2.71
CA GLN A 28 10.62 5.46 1.27
C GLN A 28 9.39 4.97 0.52
N CYS A 29 8.79 5.89 -0.22
CA CYS A 29 7.65 5.62 -1.09
C CYS A 29 8.10 5.63 -2.55
N GLN A 30 7.62 4.66 -3.34
CA GLN A 30 7.89 4.60 -4.77
C GLN A 30 6.57 4.71 -5.53
N PHE A 31 6.47 5.70 -6.42
CA PHE A 31 5.33 5.84 -7.30
C PHE A 31 5.65 5.21 -8.66
N ALA A 32 4.90 4.17 -9.02
CA ALA A 32 4.98 3.50 -10.31
C ALA A 32 3.82 3.99 -11.18
N ASP A 33 4.11 4.94 -12.07
CA ASP A 33 3.14 5.55 -12.98
C ASP A 33 2.77 4.64 -14.17
N ASP A 34 3.61 3.66 -14.48
CA ASP A 34 3.42 2.64 -15.51
C ASP A 34 2.41 1.54 -15.09
N LYS A 35 2.04 1.47 -13.80
CA LYS A 35 1.15 0.40 -13.27
C LYS A 35 -0.29 0.86 -13.07
N GLY A 36 -1.20 0.22 -13.80
CA GLY A 36 -2.64 0.51 -13.70
C GLY A 36 -3.03 1.87 -14.29
N GLU A 37 -4.32 2.20 -14.24
CA GLU A 37 -4.84 3.42 -14.86
C GLU A 37 -4.35 4.71 -14.15
N ASN A 38 -4.28 4.66 -12.81
CA ASN A 38 -3.91 5.81 -11.98
C ASN A 38 -2.50 5.73 -11.38
N GLY A 39 -1.76 4.65 -11.63
CA GLY A 39 -0.46 4.40 -10.98
C GLY A 39 -0.61 3.59 -9.69
N HIS A 40 0.50 3.03 -9.22
CA HIS A 40 0.60 2.37 -7.92
C HIS A 40 1.55 3.17 -7.02
N LEU A 41 1.17 3.37 -5.76
CA LEU A 41 2.03 3.89 -4.72
C LEU A 41 2.50 2.73 -3.84
N MET A 42 3.78 2.41 -3.90
CA MET A 42 4.43 1.40 -3.05
C MET A 42 5.00 2.07 -1.80
N VAL A 43 4.63 1.54 -0.65
CA VAL A 43 5.06 1.98 0.69
C VAL A 43 5.73 0.77 1.34
N ARG A 44 7.04 0.83 1.57
CA ARG A 44 7.79 -0.28 2.18
C ARG A 44 8.13 0.04 3.62
N LEU A 45 7.57 -0.73 4.54
CA LEU A 45 7.84 -0.62 5.96
C LEU A 45 8.96 -1.59 6.34
N PRO A 46 9.98 -1.12 7.07
CA PRO A 46 10.99 -2.02 7.63
C PRO A 46 10.36 -2.93 8.70
N LEU A 47 11.13 -3.91 9.14
CA LEU A 47 10.76 -4.81 10.22
C LEU A 47 10.19 -4.06 11.44
N GLY A 48 8.96 -4.38 11.83
CA GLY A 48 8.29 -3.74 12.97
C GLY A 48 7.62 -2.39 12.66
N GLY A 49 7.59 -1.97 11.40
CA GLY A 49 6.80 -0.81 10.97
C GLY A 49 5.30 -1.09 11.09
N ASP A 50 4.57 -0.08 11.58
CA ASP A 50 3.14 -0.17 11.87
C ASP A 50 2.30 0.47 10.74
N PRO A 51 1.57 -0.33 9.93
CA PRO A 51 0.69 0.17 8.90
C PRO A 51 -0.68 0.62 9.43
N GLU A 52 -1.03 0.39 10.70
CA GLU A 52 -2.42 0.51 11.18
C GLU A 52 -2.97 1.93 11.07
N LYS A 53 -2.20 2.93 11.52
CA LYS A 53 -2.64 4.34 11.50
C LYS A 53 -2.82 4.86 10.07
N LEU A 54 -1.88 4.52 9.19
CA LEU A 54 -1.96 4.87 7.78
C LEU A 54 -3.16 4.17 7.13
N GLY A 55 -3.30 2.86 7.35
CA GLY A 55 -4.38 2.05 6.82
C GLY A 55 -5.75 2.57 7.25
N ALA A 56 -5.93 2.89 8.53
CA ALA A 56 -7.17 3.44 9.06
C ALA A 56 -7.51 4.81 8.46
N GLU A 57 -6.52 5.71 8.31
CA GLU A 57 -6.74 6.99 7.63
C GLU A 57 -7.11 6.80 6.15
N LEU A 58 -6.47 5.86 5.44
CA LEU A 58 -6.82 5.55 4.06
C LEU A 58 -8.23 4.95 3.95
N GLU A 59 -8.64 4.07 4.87
CA GLU A 59 -10.01 3.54 4.92
C GLU A 59 -11.05 4.62 5.19
N SER A 60 -10.75 5.56 6.10
CA SER A 60 -11.63 6.73 6.33
C SER A 60 -11.82 7.57 5.07
N ARG A 61 -10.83 7.54 4.16
CA ARG A 61 -10.86 8.20 2.85
C ARG A 61 -11.48 7.31 1.77
N GLY A 62 -12.05 6.15 2.12
CA GLY A 62 -12.77 5.27 1.21
C GLY A 62 -11.91 4.26 0.44
N PHE A 63 -10.66 4.02 0.86
CA PHE A 63 -9.88 2.90 0.34
C PHE A 63 -10.39 1.58 0.94
N ARG A 64 -10.42 0.52 0.11
CA ARG A 64 -10.71 -0.85 0.54
C ARG A 64 -9.43 -1.67 0.46
N PHE A 65 -9.14 -2.44 1.50
CA PHE A 65 -7.91 -3.19 1.61
C PHE A 65 -8.13 -4.70 1.43
N THR A 66 -7.15 -5.33 0.77
CA THR A 66 -6.91 -6.76 0.88
C THR A 66 -5.56 -7.01 1.52
N ARG A 67 -5.43 -8.11 2.27
CA ARG A 67 -4.20 -8.57 2.91
C ARG A 67 -3.76 -9.86 2.21
N ALA A 68 -2.47 -9.94 1.92
CA ALA A 68 -1.82 -11.13 1.41
C ALA A 68 -0.52 -11.35 2.18
N ARG A 69 -0.15 -12.60 2.41
CA ARG A 69 1.16 -12.95 2.97
C ARG A 69 2.02 -13.51 1.85
N SER A 70 3.17 -12.89 1.59
CA SER A 70 4.11 -13.37 0.58
C SER A 70 5.11 -14.34 1.21
N PRO A 71 5.05 -15.66 0.91
CA PRO A 71 5.98 -16.64 1.45
C PRO A 71 7.39 -16.47 0.88
N TRP A 72 7.54 -15.87 -0.31
CA TRP A 72 8.83 -15.64 -0.96
C TRP A 72 9.57 -14.41 -0.42
N LEU A 73 8.82 -13.33 -0.16
CA LEU A 73 9.38 -12.08 0.33
C LEU A 73 9.45 -12.04 1.86
N GLY A 74 8.77 -12.96 2.55
CA GLY A 74 8.66 -12.90 4.00
C GLY A 74 7.95 -11.62 4.45
N ALA A 75 7.01 -11.12 3.66
CA ALA A 75 6.38 -9.83 3.87
C ALA A 75 4.86 -9.95 3.91
N GLU A 76 4.25 -9.07 4.67
CA GLU A 76 2.82 -8.82 4.63
C GLU A 76 2.51 -7.72 3.62
N ILE A 77 1.58 -7.97 2.72
CA ILE A 77 1.22 -7.03 1.66
C ILE A 77 -0.22 -6.63 1.85
N PHE A 78 -0.46 -5.34 2.05
CA PHE A 78 -1.79 -4.73 2.06
C PHE A 78 -2.00 -3.95 0.77
N ARG A 79 -3.12 -4.18 0.11
CA ARG A 79 -3.46 -3.54 -1.16
C ARG A 79 -4.71 -2.70 -0.99
N GLY A 80 -4.52 -1.38 -0.91
CA GLY A 80 -5.57 -0.39 -0.86
C GLY A 80 -6.03 0.01 -2.26
N THR A 81 -7.32 -0.12 -2.52
CA THR A 81 -7.93 0.29 -3.79
C THR A 81 -9.05 1.30 -3.55
N ARG A 82 -9.09 2.33 -4.39
CA ARG A 82 -10.16 3.32 -4.45
C ARG A 82 -10.32 3.75 -5.91
N GLU A 83 -11.56 3.93 -6.34
CA GLU A 83 -11.84 4.44 -7.69
C GLU A 83 -11.19 5.80 -7.89
N ASP A 84 -10.67 6.02 -9.09
CA ASP A 84 -10.06 7.29 -9.50
C ASP A 84 -8.83 7.75 -8.68
N GLN A 85 -8.22 6.84 -7.91
CA GLN A 85 -7.00 7.08 -7.14
C GLN A 85 -5.90 6.04 -7.46
N PRO A 86 -4.62 6.36 -7.21
CA PRO A 86 -3.56 5.36 -7.26
C PRO A 86 -3.83 4.21 -6.29
N LYS A 87 -3.50 2.97 -6.70
CA LYS A 87 -3.55 1.84 -5.78
C LYS A 87 -2.42 1.98 -4.76
N VAL A 88 -2.71 1.72 -3.48
CA VAL A 88 -1.70 1.76 -2.41
C VAL A 88 -1.26 0.34 -2.12
N ILE A 89 0.04 0.08 -2.20
CA ILE A 89 0.63 -1.21 -1.85
C ILE A 89 1.52 -0.97 -0.64
N ILE A 90 1.10 -1.44 0.52
CA ILE A 90 1.88 -1.37 1.75
C ILE A 90 2.52 -2.73 1.95
N GLU A 91 3.85 -2.78 1.95
CA GLU A 91 4.64 -3.98 2.17
C GLU A 91 5.32 -3.86 3.53
N VAL A 92 5.08 -4.81 4.42
CA VAL A 92 5.67 -4.85 5.77
C VAL A 92 6.55 -6.07 5.87
N GLU A 93 7.84 -5.85 6.11
CA GLU A 93 8.77 -6.95 6.33
C GLU A 93 8.41 -7.71 7.62
N ILE A 94 8.31 -9.04 7.55
CA ILE A 94 8.12 -9.93 8.69
C ILE A 94 9.44 -10.68 8.92
N PRO A 95 9.84 -10.98 10.17
CA PRO A 95 11.00 -11.84 10.40
C PRO A 95 10.70 -13.23 9.83
N ALA A 96 11.26 -13.52 8.65
CA ALA A 96 10.98 -14.73 7.92
C ALA A 96 11.75 -15.91 8.50
N ASN A 97 11.04 -16.90 9.05
CA ASN A 97 11.60 -18.22 9.29
C ASN A 97 11.62 -18.97 7.94
N ARG A 98 12.76 -18.92 7.24
CA ARG A 98 12.94 -19.42 5.85
C ARG A 98 12.70 -20.94 5.67
N LEU A 99 12.38 -21.67 6.73
CA LEU A 99 12.19 -23.13 6.75
C LEU A 99 10.73 -23.58 6.62
N SER A 100 9.76 -22.69 6.85
CA SER A 100 8.33 -23.05 6.82
C SER A 100 7.69 -22.66 5.50
N ARG A 101 7.48 -23.64 4.63
CA ARG A 101 6.66 -23.57 3.41
C ARG A 101 5.20 -23.27 3.82
N GLY A 102 4.85 -22.00 3.93
CA GLY A 102 3.48 -21.55 4.18
C GLY A 102 2.58 -21.73 2.94
N PRO A 103 1.25 -21.81 3.12
CA PRO A 103 0.32 -22.04 2.02
C PRO A 103 0.33 -20.88 1.00
N GLU A 104 -0.25 -21.16 -0.17
CA GLU A 104 -0.40 -20.22 -1.29
C GLU A 104 -0.87 -18.82 -0.86
N VAL A 105 -0.50 -17.82 -1.65
CA VAL A 105 -0.87 -16.42 -1.45
C VAL A 105 -2.40 -16.26 -1.55
N THR A 106 -3.11 -16.43 -0.43
CA THR A 106 -4.54 -16.13 -0.36
C THR A 106 -4.72 -14.64 -0.07
N GLU A 107 -5.35 -13.92 -0.99
CA GLU A 107 -5.80 -12.54 -0.76
C GLU A 107 -7.11 -12.56 0.03
N GLN A 108 -7.13 -11.90 1.18
CA GLN A 108 -8.33 -11.79 2.02
C GLN A 108 -8.73 -10.33 2.17
N ALA A 109 -10.03 -10.04 2.19
CA ALA A 109 -10.50 -8.70 2.53
C ALA A 109 -10.02 -8.33 3.94
N TYR A 110 -9.51 -7.10 4.11
CA TYR A 110 -8.93 -6.64 5.36
C TYR A 110 -9.45 -5.25 5.72
N SER A 111 -9.60 -5.01 7.03
CA SER A 111 -10.02 -3.74 7.60
C SER A 111 -9.03 -3.31 8.69
N PHE A 112 -8.48 -2.11 8.56
CA PHE A 112 -7.60 -1.46 9.55
C PHE A 112 -8.38 -0.76 10.66
N LYS A 113 -9.65 -0.40 10.42
CA LYS A 113 -10.57 -0.05 11.51
C LYS A 113 -10.78 -1.30 12.36
N SER A 114 -10.12 -1.33 13.52
CA SER A 114 -10.15 -2.45 14.46
C SER A 114 -11.56 -2.80 14.91
N LYS A 115 -11.72 -4.09 15.24
CA LYS A 115 -12.64 -4.57 16.28
C LYS A 115 -12.43 -3.81 17.59
#